data_AF-V8NKQ3-F1
#
_entry.id   AF-V8NKQ3-F1
#
_cell.length_a   1.000
_cell.length_b   1.000
_cell.length_c   1.000
_cell.angle_alpha   90.00
_cell.angle_beta   90.00
_cell.angle_gamma   90.00
#
_symmetry.space_group_name_H-M   'P 1'
#
loop_
_entity.id
_entity.type
_entity.pdbx_description
1 polymer ?
#
loop_
_entity_poly.entity_id
_entity_poly.type
_entity_poly.pdbx_seq_one_letter_code
_entity_poly.pdbx_strand_id
1 'polypeptide(L)'
;EVTSSPESQDTSKKKIKIEVKNAGFSGFNLWKLTKLPNNLEPAHLWDLVLKRQNFKGVNTQVLKKLFFSEASLAILQDSFWWWFLHKFQPDQEEQDHFFDRISDSYVALLWSIPNYIKDAFLQMYPDCLSQAIYITFCEAFPQTCHRFNDQFKDELMDLIFLWIRAGVAFAKAGDWTPHEQGYKQPAQNGSVALASDG
;
A
#
# COMPACT_ATOMS: atom_id res chain seq x y z
N GLU A 1 24.14 -30.62 7.64
CA GLU A 1 24.09 -29.61 6.56
C GLU A 1 22.95 -30.00 5.64
N VAL A 2 21.77 -29.40 5.83
CA VAL A 2 20.59 -29.69 5.01
C VAL A 2 20.61 -28.66 3.88
N THR A 3 21.10 -29.09 2.72
CA THR A 3 21.06 -28.34 1.47
C THR A 3 19.60 -28.17 1.03
N SER A 4 18.99 -27.04 1.37
CA SER A 4 17.73 -26.60 0.79
C SER A 4 17.95 -26.26 -0.69
N SER A 5 17.48 -27.16 -1.57
CA SER A 5 17.65 -27.05 -3.02
C SER A 5 16.91 -25.81 -3.60
N PRO A 6 17.60 -24.94 -4.36
CA PRO A 6 17.02 -23.74 -4.97
C PRO A 6 15.86 -24.01 -5.95
N GLU A 7 15.80 -25.21 -6.54
CA GLU A 7 14.78 -25.58 -7.55
C GLU A 7 13.36 -25.72 -6.98
N SER A 8 13.25 -26.05 -5.69
CA SER A 8 11.96 -26.25 -5.01
C SER A 8 11.20 -24.94 -4.76
N GLN A 9 11.93 -23.83 -4.60
CA GLN A 9 11.34 -22.50 -4.40
C GLN A 9 10.94 -21.82 -5.72
N ASP A 10 11.72 -21.95 -6.78
CA ASP A 10 11.43 -21.32 -8.09
C ASP A 10 10.21 -21.94 -8.78
N THR A 11 10.08 -23.27 -8.73
CA THR A 11 8.90 -24.00 -9.23
C THR A 11 7.63 -23.64 -8.45
N SER A 12 7.74 -23.47 -7.13
CA SER A 12 6.63 -23.06 -6.27
C SER A 12 6.18 -21.62 -6.55
N LYS A 13 7.12 -20.69 -6.72
CA LYS A 13 6.82 -19.28 -7.08
C LYS A 13 6.17 -19.17 -8.46
N LYS A 14 6.69 -19.91 -9.46
CA LYS A 14 6.08 -19.98 -10.80
C LYS A 14 4.65 -20.52 -10.77
N LYS A 15 4.37 -21.53 -9.94
CA LYS A 15 3.03 -22.11 -9.83
C LYS A 15 2.01 -21.16 -9.19
N ILE A 16 2.40 -20.44 -8.13
CA ILE A 16 1.57 -19.36 -7.54
C ILE A 16 1.27 -18.32 -8.62
N LYS A 17 2.30 -17.88 -9.36
CA LYS A 17 2.14 -16.87 -10.40
C LYS A 17 1.14 -17.31 -11.49
N ILE A 18 1.10 -18.60 -11.83
CA ILE A 18 0.15 -19.14 -12.83
C ILE A 18 -1.27 -19.22 -12.27
N GLU A 19 -1.46 -19.72 -11.04
CA GLU A 19 -2.78 -19.81 -10.41
C GLU A 19 -3.39 -18.43 -10.13
N VAL A 20 -2.55 -17.47 -9.74
CA VAL A 20 -2.94 -16.07 -9.47
C VAL A 20 -3.16 -15.27 -10.76
N LYS A 21 -2.43 -15.56 -11.85
CA LYS A 21 -2.66 -14.91 -13.16
C LYS A 21 -4.05 -15.17 -13.75
N ASN A 22 -4.72 -16.25 -13.36
CA ASN A 22 -6.10 -16.53 -13.76
C ASN A 22 -7.16 -15.77 -12.95
N ALA A 23 -6.77 -14.81 -12.11
CA ALA A 23 -7.68 -13.99 -11.29
C ALA A 23 -8.68 -13.14 -12.09
N GLY A 24 -8.57 -13.10 -13.43
CA GLY A 24 -9.53 -12.38 -14.27
C GLY A 24 -9.44 -10.87 -14.15
N PHE A 25 -8.24 -10.32 -13.90
CA PHE A 25 -8.01 -8.88 -13.94
C PHE A 25 -8.49 -8.34 -15.30
N SER A 26 -9.47 -7.44 -15.26
CA SER A 26 -10.16 -6.91 -16.44
C SER A 26 -9.68 -5.51 -16.84
N GLY A 27 -8.62 -5.01 -16.18
CA GLY A 27 -8.13 -3.64 -16.31
C GLY A 27 -8.70 -2.69 -15.26
N PHE A 28 -8.04 -1.55 -15.11
CA PHE A 28 -8.58 -0.42 -14.36
C PHE A 28 -9.73 0.24 -15.12
N ASN A 29 -10.66 0.80 -14.36
CA ASN A 29 -11.71 1.66 -14.89
C ASN A 29 -11.92 2.82 -13.94
N LEU A 30 -11.84 4.06 -14.44
CA LEU A 30 -11.94 5.25 -13.59
C LEU A 30 -13.27 5.33 -12.81
N TRP A 31 -14.38 4.96 -13.45
CA TRP A 31 -15.74 5.15 -12.94
C TRP A 31 -16.30 3.95 -12.19
N LYS A 32 -15.58 2.82 -12.19
CA LYS A 32 -16.07 1.57 -11.63
C LYS A 32 -14.94 0.81 -10.95
N LEU A 33 -15.19 0.38 -9.72
CA LEU A 33 -14.24 -0.48 -9.01
C LEU A 33 -14.13 -1.85 -9.71
N THR A 34 -12.89 -2.30 -9.90
CA THR A 34 -12.59 -3.60 -10.50
C THR A 34 -13.01 -4.69 -9.52
N LYS A 35 -14.03 -5.49 -9.85
CA LYS A 35 -14.62 -6.48 -8.94
C LYS A 35 -13.56 -7.44 -8.41
N LEU A 36 -13.57 -7.73 -7.10
CA LEU A 36 -12.67 -8.72 -6.51
C LEU A 36 -12.90 -10.12 -7.11
N PRO A 37 -11.86 -10.99 -7.13
CA PRO A 37 -12.00 -12.37 -7.56
C PRO A 37 -13.09 -13.11 -6.76
N ASN A 38 -13.69 -14.13 -7.37
CA ASN A 38 -14.73 -14.97 -6.76
C ASN A 38 -15.98 -14.21 -6.27
N ASN A 39 -16.22 -12.97 -6.75
CA ASN A 39 -17.29 -12.09 -6.29
C ASN A 39 -17.22 -11.80 -4.78
N LEU A 40 -16.01 -11.68 -4.24
CA LEU A 40 -15.82 -11.26 -2.86
C LEU A 40 -16.35 -9.84 -2.67
N GLU A 41 -17.11 -9.64 -1.59
CA GLU A 41 -17.67 -8.33 -1.21
C GLU A 41 -16.73 -7.65 -0.20
N PRO A 42 -16.22 -6.44 -0.48
CA PRO A 42 -15.34 -5.71 0.45
C PRO A 42 -15.93 -5.52 1.85
N ALA A 43 -17.25 -5.34 1.94
CA ALA A 43 -17.96 -5.23 3.21
C ALA A 43 -17.84 -6.53 4.04
N HIS A 44 -17.92 -7.70 3.41
CA HIS A 44 -17.73 -8.97 4.11
C HIS A 44 -16.32 -9.11 4.69
N LEU A 45 -15.32 -8.69 3.91
CA LEU A 45 -13.91 -8.70 4.32
C LEU A 45 -13.65 -7.80 5.53
N TRP A 46 -14.25 -6.60 5.55
CA TRP A 46 -14.21 -5.74 6.73
C TRP A 46 -14.88 -6.38 7.94
N ASP A 47 -16.04 -7.02 7.77
CA ASP A 47 -16.72 -7.69 8.88
C ASP A 47 -15.84 -8.79 9.52
N LEU A 48 -15.06 -9.53 8.72
CA LEU A 48 -14.10 -10.53 9.22
C LEU A 48 -12.99 -9.91 10.07
N VAL A 49 -12.43 -8.76 9.66
CA VAL A 49 -11.39 -8.06 10.42
C VAL A 49 -11.98 -7.45 11.70
N LEU A 50 -13.07 -6.70 11.58
CA LEU A 50 -13.64 -5.94 12.70
C LEU A 50 -14.19 -6.85 13.81
N LYS A 51 -14.61 -8.10 13.50
CA LYS A 51 -14.97 -9.11 14.52
C LYS A 51 -13.82 -9.51 15.43
N ARG A 52 -12.58 -9.40 14.96
CA ARG A 52 -11.37 -9.78 15.71
C ARG A 52 -10.73 -8.59 16.43
N GLN A 53 -11.18 -7.38 16.15
CA GLN A 53 -10.63 -6.15 16.70
C GLN A 53 -11.31 -5.76 18.02
N ASN A 54 -10.52 -5.36 19.00
CA ASN A 54 -11.02 -4.93 20.31
C ASN A 54 -11.00 -3.40 20.41
N PHE A 55 -12.13 -2.77 20.12
CA PHE A 55 -12.32 -1.33 20.16
C PHE A 55 -12.57 -0.83 21.60
N LYS A 56 -11.58 -0.95 22.48
CA LYS A 56 -11.71 -0.44 23.86
C LYS A 56 -11.78 1.09 23.85
N GLY A 57 -12.83 1.66 24.44
CA GLY A 57 -12.91 3.11 24.70
C GLY A 57 -13.23 4.00 23.49
N VAL A 58 -13.53 3.43 22.32
CA VAL A 58 -13.90 4.19 21.11
C VAL A 58 -15.32 3.84 20.69
N ASN A 59 -16.06 4.82 20.15
CA ASN A 59 -17.41 4.60 19.65
C ASN A 59 -17.39 3.63 18.45
N THR A 60 -17.68 2.36 18.73
CA THR A 60 -17.60 1.25 17.77
C THR A 60 -18.57 1.40 16.60
N GLN A 61 -19.72 2.05 16.80
CA GLN A 61 -20.68 2.30 15.73
C GLN A 61 -20.13 3.29 14.71
N VAL A 62 -19.46 4.35 15.17
CA VAL A 62 -18.87 5.36 14.29
C VAL A 62 -17.68 4.77 13.53
N LEU A 63 -16.82 4.00 14.21
CA LEU A 63 -15.73 3.28 13.55
C LEU A 63 -16.25 2.34 12.46
N LYS A 64 -17.27 1.53 12.76
CA LYS A 64 -17.91 0.66 11.76
C LYS A 64 -18.38 1.48 10.55
N LYS A 65 -19.09 2.60 10.77
CA LYS A 65 -19.52 3.46 9.65
C LYS A 65 -18.36 3.94 8.78
N LEU A 66 -17.20 4.26 9.36
CA LEU A 66 -16.02 4.65 8.60
C LEU A 66 -15.45 3.48 7.78
N PHE A 67 -15.30 2.29 8.38
CA PHE A 67 -14.81 1.09 7.68
C PHE A 67 -15.73 0.62 6.56
N PHE A 68 -17.05 0.76 6.74
CA PHE A 68 -18.07 0.41 5.74
C PHE A 68 -18.42 1.56 4.78
N SER A 69 -17.72 2.69 4.85
CA SER A 69 -17.93 3.79 3.91
C SER A 69 -17.44 3.42 2.51
N GLU A 70 -18.09 3.96 1.47
CA GLU A 70 -17.68 3.76 0.07
C GLU A 70 -16.18 4.02 -0.15
N ALA A 71 -15.64 5.06 0.48
CA ALA A 71 -14.21 5.39 0.41
C ALA A 71 -13.32 4.29 1.00
N SER A 72 -13.67 3.73 2.15
CA SER A 72 -12.93 2.63 2.78
C SER A 72 -13.05 1.31 2.01
N LEU A 73 -14.22 1.04 1.40
CA LEU A 73 -14.42 -0.11 0.52
C LEU A 73 -13.57 0.00 -0.75
N ALA A 74 -13.53 1.19 -1.37
CA ALA A 74 -12.72 1.48 -2.53
C ALA A 74 -11.22 1.31 -2.23
N ILE A 75 -10.71 1.87 -1.13
CA ILE A 75 -9.30 1.72 -0.71
C ILE A 75 -8.94 0.24 -0.56
N LEU A 76 -9.77 -0.57 0.09
CA LEU A 76 -9.52 -2.00 0.25
C LEU A 76 -9.42 -2.71 -1.10
N GLN A 77 -10.40 -2.48 -1.97
CA GLN A 77 -10.50 -3.16 -3.25
C GLN A 77 -9.37 -2.73 -4.22
N ASP A 78 -9.07 -1.45 -4.29
CA ASP A 78 -8.01 -0.93 -5.15
C ASP A 78 -6.62 -1.31 -4.64
N SER A 79 -6.41 -1.30 -3.32
CA SER A 79 -5.12 -1.74 -2.73
C SER A 79 -4.86 -3.22 -3.01
N PHE A 80 -5.91 -4.05 -3.02
CA PHE A 80 -5.79 -5.45 -3.43
C PHE A 80 -5.28 -5.56 -4.88
N TRP A 81 -5.89 -4.85 -5.82
CA TRP A 81 -5.49 -4.90 -7.23
C TRP A 81 -4.12 -4.30 -7.48
N TRP A 82 -3.81 -3.19 -6.83
CA TRP A 82 -2.48 -2.60 -6.86
C TRP A 82 -1.43 -3.61 -6.41
N TRP A 83 -1.65 -4.26 -5.26
CA TRP A 83 -0.72 -5.26 -4.73
C TRP A 83 -0.61 -6.49 -5.62
N PHE A 84 -1.73 -6.92 -6.21
CA PHE A 84 -1.76 -8.02 -7.17
C PHE A 84 -0.88 -7.73 -8.38
N LEU A 85 -1.00 -6.54 -8.98
CA LEU A 85 -0.16 -6.11 -10.09
C LEU A 85 1.30 -6.08 -9.66
N HIS A 86 1.60 -5.41 -8.54
CA HIS A 86 2.95 -5.29 -8.01
C HIS A 86 3.67 -6.66 -7.86
N LYS A 87 2.98 -7.69 -7.36
CA LYS A 87 3.59 -9.01 -7.10
C LYS A 87 3.55 -9.98 -8.27
N PHE A 88 2.49 -9.98 -9.07
CA PHE A 88 2.21 -11.09 -10.00
C PHE A 88 2.19 -10.68 -11.47
N GLN A 89 1.75 -9.45 -11.75
CA GLN A 89 1.66 -8.90 -13.09
C GLN A 89 2.04 -7.42 -13.06
N PRO A 90 3.34 -7.10 -12.90
CA PRO A 90 3.77 -5.71 -12.78
C PRO A 90 3.36 -4.92 -14.02
N ASP A 91 2.57 -3.89 -13.79
CA ASP A 91 2.09 -2.93 -14.78
C ASP A 91 2.04 -1.57 -14.10
N GLN A 92 3.00 -0.71 -14.42
CA GLN A 92 3.18 0.56 -13.69
C GLN A 92 2.02 1.52 -13.97
N GLU A 93 1.53 1.58 -15.20
CA GLU A 93 0.46 2.49 -15.61
C GLU A 93 -0.84 2.15 -14.87
N GLU A 94 -1.20 0.86 -14.85
CA GLU A 94 -2.36 0.39 -14.10
C GLU A 94 -2.20 0.60 -12.58
N GLN A 95 -0.99 0.35 -12.04
CA GLN A 95 -0.69 0.62 -10.62
C GLN A 95 -0.83 2.11 -10.28
N ASP A 96 -0.37 3.02 -11.12
CA ASP A 96 -0.48 4.46 -10.90
C ASP A 96 -1.96 4.88 -10.87
N HIS A 97 -2.79 4.37 -11.77
CA HIS A 97 -4.23 4.62 -11.75
C HIS A 97 -4.94 4.11 -10.48
N PHE A 98 -4.59 2.91 -10.01
CA PHE A 98 -5.09 2.43 -8.72
C PHE A 98 -4.61 3.31 -7.56
N PHE A 99 -3.34 3.74 -7.57
CA PHE A 99 -2.77 4.57 -6.53
C PHE A 99 -3.43 5.96 -6.45
N ASP A 100 -3.73 6.58 -7.60
CA ASP A 100 -4.46 7.85 -7.67
C ASP A 100 -5.85 7.72 -7.03
N ARG A 101 -6.61 6.67 -7.40
CA ARG A 101 -7.94 6.44 -6.82
C ARG A 101 -7.89 6.07 -5.33
N ILE A 102 -6.88 5.33 -4.89
CA ILE A 102 -6.63 5.05 -3.47
C ILE A 102 -6.39 6.36 -2.73
N SER A 103 -5.57 7.25 -3.29
CA SER A 103 -5.25 8.55 -2.70
C SER A 103 -6.49 9.43 -2.57
N ASP A 104 -7.28 9.57 -3.62
CA ASP A 104 -8.54 10.33 -3.61
C ASP A 104 -9.53 9.77 -2.58
N SER A 105 -9.69 8.44 -2.56
CA SER A 105 -10.57 7.76 -1.62
C SER A 105 -10.09 7.93 -0.19
N TYR A 106 -8.78 7.88 0.05
CA TYR A 106 -8.20 8.10 1.38
C TYR A 106 -8.39 9.54 1.86
N VAL A 107 -8.22 10.54 0.99
CA VAL A 107 -8.53 11.93 1.30
C VAL A 107 -10.02 12.09 1.64
N ALA A 108 -10.92 11.52 0.83
CA ALA A 108 -12.36 11.55 1.11
C ALA A 108 -12.71 10.89 2.46
N LEU A 109 -12.08 9.75 2.77
CA LEU A 109 -12.22 9.10 4.07
C LEU A 109 -11.73 10.01 5.19
N LEU A 110 -10.55 10.63 5.06
CA LEU A 110 -9.97 11.55 6.06
C LEU A 110 -10.89 12.72 6.40
N TRP A 111 -11.58 13.29 5.41
CA TRP A 111 -12.54 14.38 5.61
C TRP A 111 -13.83 13.93 6.30
N SER A 112 -14.18 12.65 6.18
CA SER A 112 -15.40 12.10 6.81
C SER A 112 -15.22 11.74 8.29
N ILE A 113 -13.97 11.67 8.80
CA ILE A 113 -13.70 11.23 10.17
C ILE A 113 -14.01 12.35 11.17
N PRO A 114 -14.86 12.11 12.19
CA PRO A 114 -15.07 13.06 13.27
C PRO A 114 -13.79 13.29 14.09
N ASN A 115 -13.50 14.56 14.43
CA ASN A 115 -12.27 14.95 15.12
C ASN A 115 -11.99 14.15 16.41
N TYR A 116 -13.03 13.84 17.20
CA TYR A 116 -12.87 13.15 18.48
C TYR A 116 -12.45 11.66 18.38
N ILE A 117 -12.50 11.05 17.19
CA ILE A 117 -11.99 9.69 16.94
C ILE A 117 -10.87 9.64 15.91
N LYS A 118 -10.45 10.78 15.37
CA LYS A 118 -9.56 10.86 14.22
C LYS A 118 -8.24 10.16 14.47
N ASP A 119 -7.58 10.48 15.58
CA ASP A 119 -6.28 9.89 15.92
C ASP A 119 -6.39 8.39 16.18
N ALA A 120 -7.43 7.95 16.90
CA ALA A 120 -7.66 6.53 17.17
C ALA A 120 -7.92 5.74 15.87
N PHE A 121 -8.72 6.30 14.96
CA PHE A 121 -8.98 5.68 13.66
C PHE A 121 -7.70 5.61 12.83
N LEU A 122 -6.93 6.69 12.71
CA LEU A 122 -5.71 6.71 11.90
C LEU A 122 -4.59 5.82 12.43
N GLN A 123 -4.54 5.59 13.74
CA GLN A 123 -3.60 4.63 14.32
C GLN A 123 -3.95 3.19 13.96
N MET A 124 -5.24 2.85 13.93
CA MET A 124 -5.70 1.46 13.73
C MET A 124 -6.00 1.08 12.28
N TYR A 125 -6.40 2.05 11.46
CA TYR A 125 -6.81 1.83 10.08
C TYR A 125 -5.77 1.07 9.24
N PRO A 126 -4.45 1.41 9.24
CA PRO A 126 -3.49 0.70 8.40
C PRO A 126 -3.30 -0.77 8.80
N ASP A 127 -3.39 -1.09 10.10
CA ASP A 127 -3.35 -2.48 10.59
C ASP A 127 -4.56 -3.26 10.08
N CYS A 128 -5.76 -2.69 10.27
CA CYS A 128 -7.01 -3.32 9.82
C CYS A 128 -7.05 -3.48 8.28
N LEU A 129 -6.57 -2.48 7.54
CA LEU A 129 -6.51 -2.51 6.07
C LEU A 129 -5.54 -3.59 5.57
N SER A 130 -4.36 -3.70 6.17
CA SER A 130 -3.37 -4.74 5.83
C SER A 130 -3.96 -6.14 6.04
N GLN A 131 -4.65 -6.35 7.16
CA GLN A 131 -5.34 -7.61 7.46
C GLN A 131 -6.47 -7.89 6.47
N ALA A 132 -7.28 -6.89 6.11
CA ALA A 132 -8.36 -7.04 5.16
C ALA A 132 -7.83 -7.44 3.76
N ILE A 133 -6.77 -6.80 3.29
CA ILE A 133 -6.13 -7.14 2.01
C ILE A 133 -5.56 -8.56 2.05
N TYR A 134 -4.86 -8.94 3.13
CA TYR A 134 -4.35 -10.31 3.29
C TYR A 134 -5.47 -11.36 3.26
N ILE A 135 -6.55 -11.13 4.01
CA ILE A 135 -7.72 -12.02 4.00
C ILE A 135 -8.31 -12.09 2.59
N THR A 136 -8.39 -10.96 1.87
CA THR A 136 -8.86 -10.93 0.48
C THR A 136 -8.03 -11.85 -0.41
N PHE A 137 -6.70 -11.86 -0.27
CA PHE A 137 -5.84 -12.78 -1.01
C PHE A 137 -6.10 -14.25 -0.64
N CYS A 138 -6.28 -14.55 0.65
CA CYS A 138 -6.56 -15.91 1.08
C CYS A 138 -7.93 -16.43 0.61
N GLU A 139 -8.96 -15.58 0.62
CA GLU A 139 -10.31 -15.90 0.12
C GLU A 139 -10.35 -15.96 -1.41
N ALA A 140 -9.59 -15.09 -2.10
CA ALA A 140 -9.49 -15.09 -3.56
C ALA A 140 -8.73 -16.32 -4.08
N PHE A 141 -7.71 -16.77 -3.33
CA PHE A 141 -6.85 -17.89 -3.72
C PHE A 141 -6.63 -18.90 -2.57
N PRO A 142 -7.66 -19.65 -2.15
CA PRO A 142 -7.55 -20.58 -1.01
C PRO A 142 -6.45 -21.64 -1.21
N GLN A 143 -6.23 -22.05 -2.46
CA GLN A 143 -5.23 -23.07 -2.81
C GLN A 143 -3.79 -22.58 -2.62
N THR A 144 -3.54 -21.28 -2.72
CA THR A 144 -2.20 -20.68 -2.57
C THR A 144 -2.03 -19.92 -1.25
N CYS A 145 -3.08 -19.72 -0.46
CA CYS A 145 -3.04 -19.00 0.82
C CYS A 145 -1.94 -19.52 1.77
N HIS A 146 -1.72 -20.84 1.82
CA HIS A 146 -0.66 -21.46 2.63
C HIS A 146 0.77 -21.03 2.24
N ARG A 147 0.94 -20.41 1.07
CA ARG A 147 2.22 -19.90 0.56
C ARG A 147 2.42 -18.41 0.79
N PHE A 148 1.39 -17.68 1.25
CA PHE A 148 1.53 -16.29 1.71
C PHE A 148 2.16 -16.31 3.11
N ASN A 149 3.49 -16.39 3.13
CA ASN A 149 4.34 -16.47 4.32
C ASN A 149 4.45 -15.13 5.05
N ASP A 150 5.20 -15.11 6.14
CA ASP A 150 5.35 -13.90 6.96
C ASP A 150 6.02 -12.75 6.19
N GLN A 151 6.96 -13.05 5.29
CA GLN A 151 7.54 -12.04 4.40
C GLN A 151 6.47 -11.33 3.54
N PHE A 152 5.51 -12.06 2.97
CA PHE A 152 4.42 -11.44 2.21
C PHE A 152 3.58 -10.50 3.08
N LYS A 153 3.33 -10.88 4.34
CA LYS A 153 2.57 -10.06 5.29
C LYS A 153 3.35 -8.80 5.69
N ASP A 154 4.64 -8.95 5.98
CA ASP A 154 5.51 -7.85 6.39
C ASP A 154 5.63 -6.81 5.28
N GLU A 155 5.90 -7.25 4.04
CA GLU A 155 5.99 -6.35 2.89
C GLU A 155 4.66 -5.63 2.61
N LEU A 156 3.52 -6.33 2.76
CA LEU A 156 2.19 -5.73 2.60
C LEU A 156 1.92 -4.70 3.69
N MET A 157 2.21 -5.05 4.95
CA MET A 157 2.01 -4.17 6.09
C MET A 157 2.88 -2.92 5.97
N ASP A 158 4.15 -3.07 5.64
CA ASP A 158 5.07 -1.94 5.44
C ASP A 158 4.58 -0.99 4.35
N LEU A 159 4.08 -1.53 3.23
CA LEU A 159 3.51 -0.73 2.15
C LEU A 159 2.29 0.08 2.62
N ILE A 160 1.32 -0.58 3.26
CA ILE A 160 0.09 0.09 3.71
C ILE A 160 0.40 1.12 4.79
N PHE A 161 1.29 0.81 5.73
CA PHE A 161 1.74 1.75 6.74
C PHE A 161 2.47 2.94 6.11
N LEU A 162 3.30 2.70 5.09
CA LEU A 162 3.93 3.78 4.32
C LEU A 162 2.88 4.67 3.67
N TRP A 163 1.89 4.15 2.96
CA TRP A 163 0.87 4.99 2.31
C TRP A 163 0.05 5.81 3.31
N ILE A 164 -0.46 5.16 4.35
CA ILE A 164 -1.40 5.78 5.29
C ILE A 164 -0.68 6.71 6.28
N ARG A 165 0.53 6.35 6.76
CA ARG A 165 1.30 7.15 7.72
C ARG A 165 2.28 8.11 7.05
N ALA A 166 2.92 7.74 5.96
CA ALA A 166 3.84 8.64 5.26
C ALA A 166 3.10 9.67 4.39
N GLY A 167 1.85 9.44 3.98
CA GLY A 167 0.99 10.51 3.46
C GLY A 167 0.85 11.69 4.43
N VAL A 168 0.93 11.42 5.74
CA VAL A 168 0.98 12.46 6.79
C VAL A 168 2.38 13.08 6.92
N ALA A 169 3.45 12.35 6.60
CA ALA A 169 4.83 12.83 6.65
C ALA A 169 5.21 13.71 5.45
N PHE A 170 4.77 13.39 4.23
CA PHE A 170 5.00 14.23 3.04
C PHE A 170 4.20 15.54 3.10
N ALA A 171 3.00 15.54 3.71
CA ALA A 171 2.25 16.76 3.99
C ALA A 171 2.98 17.69 5.00
N LYS A 172 3.89 17.16 5.83
CA LYS A 172 4.75 17.96 6.73
C LYS A 172 6.14 18.27 6.13
N ALA A 173 6.58 17.50 5.13
CA ALA A 173 7.86 17.72 4.46
C ALA A 173 7.81 18.81 3.36
N GLY A 174 6.62 19.30 3.01
CA GLY A 174 6.44 20.44 2.10
C GLY A 174 7.02 21.78 2.60
N ASP A 175 7.44 21.86 3.87
CA ASP A 175 8.13 23.02 4.46
C ASP A 175 9.68 22.94 4.35
N TRP A 176 10.23 21.93 3.67
CA TRP A 176 11.68 21.89 3.41
C TRP A 176 12.05 22.80 2.24
N THR A 177 12.39 24.06 2.54
CA THR A 177 13.21 24.87 1.63
C THR A 177 14.60 24.25 1.56
N PRO A 178 15.12 23.86 0.38
CA PRO A 178 16.48 23.38 0.26
C PRO A 178 17.43 24.58 0.31
N HIS A 179 17.91 24.93 1.51
CA HIS A 179 19.15 25.70 1.62
C HIS A 179 20.33 24.72 1.74
N GLU A 180 21.15 24.75 0.69
CA GLU A 180 22.60 24.56 0.72
C GLU A 180 23.13 23.16 1.06
N GLN A 181 23.20 22.31 0.04
CA GLN A 181 24.36 21.46 -0.12
C GLN A 181 25.35 22.14 -1.06
N GLY A 182 26.41 22.70 -0.45
CA GLY A 182 27.52 23.31 -1.15
C GLY A 182 28.20 22.33 -2.10
N TYR A 183 27.95 22.51 -3.39
CA TYR A 183 28.80 21.98 -4.44
C TYR A 183 30.16 22.67 -4.37
N LYS A 184 31.18 21.95 -3.94
CA LYS A 184 32.58 22.32 -4.19
C LYS A 184 32.81 22.34 -5.70
N GLN A 185 33.17 23.51 -6.23
CA GLN A 185 33.65 23.66 -7.61
C GLN A 185 35.00 22.95 -7.79
N PRO A 186 35.27 22.33 -8.95
CA PRO A 186 36.58 21.78 -9.26
C PRO A 186 37.55 22.89 -9.70
N ALA A 187 38.81 22.71 -9.32
CA ALA A 187 39.93 23.61 -9.57
C ALA A 187 40.10 23.95 -11.06
N GLN A 188 40.18 25.25 -11.38
CA GLN A 188 40.75 25.72 -12.64
C GLN A 188 42.25 25.99 -12.43
N ASN A 189 43.08 25.14 -13.04
CA ASN A 189 44.46 25.49 -13.38
C ASN A 189 44.44 26.36 -14.65
N GLY A 190 45.06 27.54 -14.59
CA GLY A 190 45.22 28.41 -15.74
C GLY A 190 46.10 29.61 -15.39
N SER A 191 47.39 29.49 -15.69
CA SER A 191 48.44 30.49 -15.53
C SER A 191 48.10 31.87 -16.10
N VAL A 192 48.40 32.93 -15.35
CA VAL A 192 48.93 34.19 -15.91
C VAL A 192 49.99 34.72 -14.94
N ALA A 193 51.23 34.74 -15.41
CA ALA A 193 52.32 35.50 -14.81
C ALA A 193 52.10 37.00 -15.07
N LEU A 194 52.46 37.86 -14.12
CA LEU A 194 53.02 39.19 -14.36
C LEU A 194 53.61 39.76 -13.06
N ALA A 195 54.87 40.14 -13.16
CA ALA A 195 55.68 40.81 -12.15
C ALA A 195 55.24 42.27 -11.92
N SER A 196 55.53 42.82 -10.74
CA SER A 196 56.28 44.08 -10.53
C SER A 196 56.07 44.63 -9.12
N ASP A 197 57.21 44.78 -8.43
CA ASP A 197 57.65 45.85 -7.52
C ASP A 197 56.92 46.22 -6.22
N GLY A 198 57.76 46.34 -5.18
CA GLY A 198 57.49 46.85 -3.84
C GLY A 198 58.53 46.39 -2.84
#